data_AF-A0A7X4JKN6-F1
#
_entry.id   AF-A0A7X4JKN6-F1
#
_cell.length_a   1.000
_cell.length_b   1.000
_cell.length_c   1.000
_cell.angle_alpha   90.00
_cell.angle_beta   90.00
_cell.angle_gamma   90.00
#
_symmetry.space_group_name_H-M   'P 1'
#
loop_
_entity.id
_entity.type
_entity.pdbx_description
1 polymer ?
#
loop_
_entity_poly.entity_id
_entity_poly.type
_entity_poly.pdbx_seq_one_letter_code
_entity_poly.pdbx_strand_id
1 'polypeptide(L)'
;MPNSDLKLKIRRDQLTWFLDLLLDEREVFQLSASASIVPDFDRLYALSKRELLASLTDAFLHQTGDPKIAVESDGAYAPRSPEKNSESSVEELASQFFTEKAQGAISRVGYMEVSEIETFFKTSEVLIEAGDFAEIVWALLTDKRREVVEHGYQLLNRTYESLEEPHVNGQETLLNTEQLEEIQPQYVYDAEDGRQQSDAPVSEIAQLEQQLANSKADYTSLEQSHDRLDQQRSFLLQENRGLKSEADAYHENNKRLKTLEEENRILREQVARYIDETSELQQLAEERELLIVEKGQLAEKLKEYEQVKAVKETFTADLKLVEEAIYKEHQELEDFQRSLDNHFDTLESCHQTARGALNQIRQTLAYLDTQELNASQRPYGMTSEQPRVGVFVDVQNMFYAAKDRFGRRVDYIKLLDLIVGPRYLMVAYAYVVQIPEINQSSFLSLLEHNGYTIKSKDLRLRGDGSAKGDWDVGIAVDVVSMLGSLDVVILASGDGDFCPLAELIKQQDKRVEVVAFEHNTSMDLQQIADQFFPIGDELLI
;
A
#
# COMPACT_ATOMS: atom_id res chain seq x y z
N MET A 1 -4.88 -2.63 18.45
CA MET A 1 -4.24 -2.57 19.77
C MET A 1 -3.31 -3.76 19.86
N PRO A 2 -1.98 -3.58 19.78
CA PRO A 2 -1.08 -4.63 20.24
C PRO A 2 -1.43 -4.85 21.72
N ASN A 3 -1.70 -6.11 22.06
CA ASN A 3 -2.32 -6.49 23.32
C ASN A 3 -1.55 -5.85 24.49
N SER A 4 -2.26 -5.41 25.54
CA SER A 4 -1.70 -4.86 26.79
C SER A 4 -0.65 -5.76 27.48
N ASP A 5 -0.44 -6.97 26.96
CA ASP A 5 0.58 -7.95 27.33
C ASP A 5 1.99 -7.69 26.77
N LEU A 6 2.20 -6.83 25.75
CA LEU A 6 3.56 -6.54 25.25
C LEU A 6 4.49 -5.99 26.35
N LYS A 7 3.95 -5.17 27.24
CA LYS A 7 4.71 -4.51 28.31
C LYS A 7 5.16 -5.45 29.43
N LEU A 8 4.52 -6.60 29.58
CA LEU A 8 4.79 -7.53 30.69
C LEU A 8 5.84 -8.60 30.33
N LYS A 9 6.20 -8.75 29.05
CA LYS A 9 7.03 -9.87 28.57
C LYS A 9 8.36 -9.49 27.90
N ILE A 10 8.55 -8.23 27.48
CA ILE A 10 9.75 -7.79 26.75
C ILE A 10 10.65 -6.93 27.66
N ARG A 11 11.96 -7.25 27.73
CA ARG A 11 12.95 -6.45 28.48
C ARG A 11 13.22 -5.12 27.79
N ARG A 12 13.60 -4.07 28.55
CA ARG A 12 13.95 -2.75 28.00
C ARG A 12 15.03 -2.81 26.91
N ASP A 13 16.07 -3.60 27.15
CA ASP A 13 17.20 -3.71 26.22
C ASP A 13 16.81 -4.47 24.93
N GLN A 14 15.90 -5.45 25.04
CA GLN A 14 15.31 -6.16 23.90
C GLN A 14 14.45 -5.23 23.04
N LEU A 15 13.63 -4.38 23.68
CA LEU A 15 12.80 -3.40 22.98
C LEU A 15 13.66 -2.32 22.30
N THR A 16 14.71 -1.84 22.97
CA THR A 16 15.64 -0.85 22.39
C THR A 16 16.31 -1.42 21.14
N TRP A 17 16.82 -2.65 21.23
CA TRP A 17 17.43 -3.34 20.10
C TRP A 17 16.45 -3.55 18.94
N PHE A 18 15.22 -3.98 19.25
CA PHE A 18 14.18 -4.19 18.25
C PHE A 18 13.79 -2.88 17.53
N LEU A 19 13.65 -1.77 18.27
CA LEU A 19 13.34 -0.45 17.71
C LEU A 19 14.48 0.10 16.84
N ASP A 20 15.74 -0.15 17.22
CA ASP A 20 16.90 0.24 16.41
C ASP A 20 16.96 -0.49 15.06
N LEU A 21 16.50 -1.75 15.04
CA LEU A 21 16.39 -2.55 13.82
C LEU A 21 15.17 -2.16 12.96
N LEU A 22 14.07 -1.76 13.61
CA LEU A 22 12.85 -1.35 12.92
C LEU A 22 12.94 0.08 12.34
N LEU A 23 13.77 0.95 12.92
CA LEU A 23 13.76 2.39 12.60
C LEU A 23 15.13 2.91 12.15
N ASP A 24 15.12 3.65 11.05
CA ASP A 24 16.25 4.45 10.61
C ASP A 24 16.39 5.75 11.43
N GLU A 25 17.49 6.47 11.24
CA GLU A 25 17.79 7.69 12.00
C GLU A 25 16.76 8.81 11.79
N ARG A 26 16.18 8.92 10.59
CA ARG A 26 15.16 9.94 10.28
C ARG A 26 13.81 9.57 10.89
N GLU A 27 13.46 8.29 10.89
CA GLU A 27 12.22 7.77 11.45
C GLU A 27 12.21 7.86 12.98
N VAL A 28 13.34 7.52 13.63
CA VAL A 28 13.52 7.74 15.08
C VAL A 28 13.28 9.22 15.41
N PHE A 29 13.84 10.13 14.61
CA PHE A 29 13.68 11.57 14.80
C PHE A 29 12.22 12.03 14.60
N GLN A 30 11.58 11.62 13.50
CA GLN A 30 10.19 11.96 13.19
C GLN A 30 9.23 11.46 14.27
N LEU A 31 9.39 10.20 14.68
CA LEU A 31 8.55 9.61 15.72
C LEU A 31 8.76 10.30 17.07
N SER A 32 10.01 10.61 17.44
CA SER A 32 10.31 11.36 18.67
C SER A 32 9.70 12.77 18.68
N ALA A 33 9.66 13.43 17.52
CA ALA A 33 9.05 14.75 17.36
C ALA A 33 7.51 14.68 17.43
N SER A 34 6.91 13.74 16.68
CA SER A 34 5.45 13.56 16.64
C SER A 34 4.86 13.13 17.98
N ALA A 35 5.61 12.31 18.74
CA ALA A 35 5.23 11.89 20.09
C ALA A 35 5.61 12.91 21.18
N SER A 36 6.19 14.07 20.82
CA SER A 36 6.62 15.11 21.77
C SER A 36 7.51 14.59 22.91
N ILE A 37 8.36 13.60 22.60
CA ILE A 37 9.23 12.92 23.59
C ILE A 37 10.30 13.89 24.12
N VAL A 38 10.75 14.79 23.25
CA VAL A 38 11.65 15.89 23.61
C VAL A 38 10.86 17.21 23.46
N PRO A 39 10.68 17.98 24.54
CA PRO A 39 9.83 19.18 24.54
C PRO A 39 10.40 20.38 23.76
N ASP A 40 11.64 20.31 23.32
CA ASP A 40 12.36 21.39 22.64
C ASP A 40 12.97 20.89 21.32
N PHE A 41 12.62 21.55 20.21
CA PHE A 41 13.10 21.20 18.87
C PHE A 41 14.62 21.39 18.76
N ASP A 42 15.21 22.39 19.40
CA ASP A 42 16.65 22.62 19.34
C ASP A 42 17.44 21.50 20.06
N ARG A 43 16.85 20.92 21.11
CA ARG A 43 17.40 19.73 21.78
C ARG A 43 17.20 18.46 20.98
N LEU A 44 16.07 18.32 20.28
CA LEU A 44 15.79 17.16 19.44
C LEU A 44 16.85 17.01 18.32
N TYR A 45 17.31 18.13 17.73
CA TYR A 45 18.38 18.14 16.73
C TYR A 45 19.80 17.92 17.31
N ALA A 46 19.97 18.07 18.62
CA ALA A 46 21.27 17.91 19.30
C ALA A 46 21.51 16.48 19.82
N LEU A 47 20.46 15.66 19.92
CA LEU A 47 20.54 14.29 20.43
C LEU A 47 20.95 13.31 19.33
N SER A 48 21.78 12.34 19.71
CA SER A 48 22.15 11.23 18.83
C SER A 48 21.00 10.22 18.67
N LYS A 49 21.02 9.43 17.58
CA LYS A 49 20.06 8.33 17.34
C LYS A 49 19.88 7.44 18.58
N ARG A 50 20.99 7.14 19.28
CA ARG A 50 21.00 6.29 20.47
C ARG A 50 20.25 6.91 21.65
N GLU A 51 20.36 8.22 21.85
CA GLU A 51 19.69 8.93 22.94
C GLU A 51 18.19 9.11 22.66
N LEU A 52 17.82 9.35 21.39
CA LEU A 52 16.43 9.39 20.96
C LEU A 52 15.76 8.01 21.07
N LEU A 53 16.44 6.94 20.67
CA LEU A 53 15.96 5.56 20.83
C LEU A 53 15.75 5.17 22.29
N ALA A 54 16.66 5.55 23.19
CA ALA A 54 16.50 5.31 24.62
C ALA A 54 15.25 6.03 25.17
N SER A 55 15.05 7.29 24.77
CA SER A 55 13.90 8.10 25.20
C SER A 55 12.57 7.54 24.65
N LEU A 56 12.58 7.08 23.40
CA LEU A 56 11.45 6.41 22.76
C LEU A 56 11.10 5.09 23.46
N THR A 57 12.11 4.26 23.77
CA THR A 57 11.93 3.00 24.50
C THR A 57 11.32 3.23 25.87
N ASP A 58 11.79 4.26 26.59
CA ASP A 58 11.28 4.60 27.92
C ASP A 58 9.82 5.09 27.84
N ALA A 59 9.47 5.89 26.83
CA ALA A 59 8.12 6.35 26.59
C ALA A 59 7.16 5.18 26.24
N PHE A 60 7.65 4.13 25.57
CA PHE A 60 6.89 2.91 25.29
C PHE A 60 6.60 2.06 26.54
N LEU A 61 7.56 1.99 27.46
CA LEU A 61 7.44 1.19 28.68
C LEU A 61 6.66 1.89 29.79
N HIS A 62 6.73 3.22 29.87
CA HIS A 62 6.06 3.99 30.91
C HIS A 62 4.73 4.58 30.44
N GLN A 63 3.61 4.10 31.02
CA GLN A 63 2.34 4.83 30.98
C GLN A 63 2.53 6.21 31.62
N THR A 64 2.06 7.26 30.93
CA THR A 64 1.95 8.65 31.38
C THR A 64 1.95 8.83 32.90
N GLY A 65 3.03 9.39 33.45
CA GLY A 65 3.13 9.77 34.86
C GLY A 65 4.50 10.28 35.27
N ASP A 66 4.62 11.60 35.39
CA ASP A 66 5.72 12.42 35.94
C ASP A 66 7.00 12.64 35.08
N PRO A 67 7.21 13.86 34.54
CA PRO A 67 8.50 14.29 34.02
C PRO A 67 9.41 14.66 35.21
N LYS A 68 10.07 13.65 35.80
CA LYS A 68 11.17 13.87 36.74
C LYS A 68 12.45 13.24 36.22
N ILE A 69 13.05 13.91 35.24
CA ILE A 69 14.52 14.00 35.18
C ILE A 69 14.86 15.48 35.09
N ALA A 70 15.17 16.03 36.26
CA ALA A 70 15.73 17.36 36.42
C ALA A 70 17.20 17.35 35.95
N VAL A 71 17.55 18.28 35.07
CA VAL A 71 18.84 18.99 35.14
C VAL A 71 18.55 20.48 34.95
N GLU A 72 18.84 21.23 36.01
CA GLU A 72 18.76 22.69 36.12
C GLU A 72 19.76 23.37 35.17
N SER A 73 19.31 24.37 34.39
CA SER A 73 19.64 25.78 34.66
C SER A 73 19.12 26.72 33.56
N ASP A 74 18.51 27.80 34.06
CA ASP A 74 18.27 29.13 33.50
C ASP A 74 17.39 29.38 32.27
N GLY A 75 16.40 30.26 32.48
CA GLY A 75 15.97 31.23 31.46
C GLY A 75 14.50 31.19 31.09
N ALA A 76 13.70 31.92 31.86
CA ALA A 76 12.35 32.42 31.57
C ALA A 76 11.85 32.32 30.12
N TYR A 77 10.79 31.53 29.89
CA TYR A 77 9.69 31.84 28.97
C TYR A 77 8.52 30.90 29.29
N ALA A 78 7.37 31.46 29.68
CA ALA A 78 6.13 30.69 29.81
C ALA A 78 5.46 30.59 28.43
N PRO A 79 5.11 29.40 27.92
CA PRO A 79 4.19 29.29 26.80
C PRO A 79 2.77 28.97 27.26
N ARG A 80 1.84 29.56 26.51
CA ARG A 80 0.39 29.39 26.58
C ARG A 80 0.01 27.91 26.44
N SER A 81 -1.01 27.51 27.19
CA SER A 81 -1.69 26.21 27.08
C SER A 81 -2.19 25.99 25.65
N PRO A 82 -1.85 24.87 24.98
CA PRO A 82 -2.51 24.47 23.76
C PRO A 82 -3.77 23.66 24.09
N GLU A 83 -4.73 23.79 23.18
CA GLU A 83 -6.09 23.29 23.25
C GLU A 83 -6.14 21.76 23.28
N LYS A 84 -7.15 21.24 23.99
CA LYS A 84 -7.55 19.82 24.01
C LYS A 84 -8.01 19.37 22.62
N ASN A 85 -7.07 18.99 21.76
CA ASN A 85 -7.33 17.98 20.73
C ASN A 85 -6.92 16.64 21.31
N SER A 86 -7.70 15.59 21.06
CA SER A 86 -7.47 14.22 21.53
C SER A 86 -6.00 13.82 21.38
N GLU A 87 -5.25 13.85 22.48
CA GLU A 87 -3.86 13.40 22.52
C GLU A 87 -3.87 11.89 22.30
N SER A 88 -3.67 11.46 21.06
CA SER A 88 -3.30 10.09 20.75
C SER A 88 -2.09 9.75 21.59
N SER A 89 -2.16 8.67 22.36
CA SER A 89 -1.04 8.26 23.21
C SER A 89 0.21 7.99 22.35
N VAL A 90 1.42 8.15 22.92
CA VAL A 90 2.68 7.81 22.23
C VAL A 90 2.64 6.39 21.64
N GLU A 91 1.97 5.47 22.34
CA GLU A 91 1.73 4.10 21.93
C GLU A 91 0.84 3.99 20.68
N GLU A 92 -0.22 4.79 20.57
CA GLU A 92 -1.10 4.79 19.41
C GLU A 92 -0.39 5.34 18.17
N LEU A 93 0.36 6.45 18.34
CA LEU A 93 1.12 7.05 17.25
C LEU A 93 2.20 6.10 16.73
N ALA A 94 2.95 5.48 17.64
CA ALA A 94 4.01 4.58 17.26
C ALA A 94 3.48 3.23 16.77
N SER A 95 2.38 2.72 17.32
CA SER A 95 1.69 1.54 16.77
C SER A 95 1.17 1.80 15.36
N GLN A 96 0.64 2.98 15.05
CA GLN A 96 0.22 3.34 13.69
C GLN A 96 1.43 3.37 12.75
N PHE A 97 2.50 4.05 13.16
CA PHE A 97 3.74 4.15 12.38
C PHE A 97 4.35 2.79 12.04
N PHE A 98 4.46 1.89 13.02
CA PHE A 98 5.00 0.54 12.80
C PHE A 98 4.07 -0.34 11.97
N THR A 99 2.76 -0.16 12.10
CA THR A 99 1.77 -0.89 11.29
C THR A 99 1.84 -0.48 9.82
N GLU A 100 2.04 0.81 9.54
CA GLU A 100 2.24 1.31 8.18
C GLU A 100 3.52 0.73 7.56
N LYS A 101 4.62 0.73 8.32
CA LYS A 101 5.90 0.17 7.88
C LYS A 101 5.82 -1.34 7.60
N ALA A 102 5.21 -2.10 8.52
CA ALA A 102 5.07 -3.55 8.40
C ALA A 102 3.86 -4.01 7.56
N GLN A 103 3.16 -3.11 6.86
CA GLN A 103 1.88 -3.42 6.22
C GLN A 103 1.97 -4.58 5.20
N GLY A 104 3.10 -4.66 4.48
CA GLY A 104 3.38 -5.76 3.55
C GLY A 104 3.54 -7.10 4.26
N ALA A 105 4.29 -7.12 5.37
CA ALA A 105 4.47 -8.31 6.20
C ALA A 105 3.16 -8.73 6.89
N ILE A 106 2.39 -7.77 7.41
CA ILE A 106 1.06 -7.99 8.02
C ILE A 106 0.11 -8.64 7.01
N SER A 107 0.06 -8.11 5.79
CA SER A 107 -0.79 -8.66 4.73
C SER A 107 -0.41 -10.10 4.41
N ARG A 108 0.89 -10.40 4.33
CA ARG A 108 1.41 -11.73 4.02
C ARG A 108 1.12 -12.75 5.13
N VAL A 109 1.40 -12.40 6.39
CA VAL A 109 1.14 -13.23 7.57
C VAL A 109 -0.36 -13.52 7.72
N GLY A 110 -1.22 -12.56 7.37
CA GLY A 110 -2.68 -12.71 7.42
C GLY A 110 -3.25 -13.81 6.51
N TYR A 111 -2.53 -14.21 5.46
CA TYR A 111 -2.96 -15.28 4.53
C TYR A 111 -2.32 -16.66 4.82
N MET A 112 -1.37 -16.75 5.76
CA MET A 112 -0.65 -17.99 6.08
C MET A 112 -1.34 -18.76 7.21
N GLU A 113 -1.36 -20.09 7.13
CA GLU A 113 -1.76 -20.97 8.23
C GLU A 113 -0.68 -21.01 9.33
N VAL A 114 -1.07 -21.32 10.58
CA VAL A 114 -0.14 -21.32 11.74
C VAL A 114 1.04 -22.27 11.51
N SER A 115 0.81 -23.44 10.92
CA SER A 115 1.86 -24.41 10.58
C SER A 115 2.81 -23.92 9.47
N GLU A 116 2.32 -23.09 8.56
CA GLU A 116 3.13 -22.47 7.50
C GLU A 116 4.02 -21.38 8.08
N ILE A 117 3.48 -20.56 8.98
CA ILE A 117 4.21 -19.55 9.76
C ILE A 117 5.33 -20.25 10.57
N GLU A 118 5.03 -21.30 11.32
CA GLU A 118 6.02 -22.05 12.10
C GLU A 118 7.12 -22.70 11.26
N THR A 119 6.84 -23.01 9.99
CA THR A 119 7.83 -23.62 9.08
C THR A 119 8.67 -22.56 8.39
N PHE A 120 8.04 -21.46 7.96
CA PHE A 120 8.66 -20.35 7.24
C PHE A 120 9.62 -19.55 8.14
N PHE A 121 9.25 -19.33 9.41
CA PHE A 121 10.05 -18.53 10.35
C PHE A 121 11.04 -19.33 11.22
N LYS A 122 11.20 -20.64 10.97
CA LYS A 122 12.31 -21.43 11.56
C LYS A 122 13.69 -21.00 11.05
N THR A 123 13.75 -20.24 9.96
CA THR A 123 14.96 -19.74 9.30
C THR A 123 15.24 -18.28 9.72
N SER A 124 15.38 -18.05 11.03
CA SER A 124 15.51 -16.71 11.60
C SER A 124 16.78 -15.95 11.17
N GLU A 125 17.86 -16.65 10.84
CA GLU A 125 19.15 -16.04 10.44
C GLU A 125 19.07 -15.33 9.08
N VAL A 126 18.36 -15.91 8.11
CA VAL A 126 18.22 -15.36 6.74
C VAL A 126 17.38 -14.07 6.74
N LEU A 127 16.38 -13.98 7.62
CA LEU A 127 15.50 -12.83 7.72
C LEU A 127 16.17 -11.60 8.33
N ILE A 128 17.18 -11.81 9.18
CA ILE A 128 17.98 -10.74 9.78
C ILE A 128 18.95 -10.17 8.74
N GLU A 129 19.60 -11.04 7.95
CA GLU A 129 20.49 -10.61 6.86
C GLU A 129 19.76 -9.85 5.74
N ALA A 130 18.48 -10.16 5.50
CA ALA A 130 17.64 -9.48 4.52
C ALA A 130 17.09 -8.11 4.99
N GLY A 131 17.20 -7.78 6.28
CA GLY A 131 16.67 -6.53 6.86
C GLY A 131 15.17 -6.55 7.17
N ASP A 132 14.45 -7.63 6.82
CA ASP A 132 12.99 -7.73 6.97
C ASP A 132 12.55 -8.25 8.35
N PHE A 133 13.50 -8.69 9.18
CA PHE A 133 13.23 -9.35 10.47
C PHE A 133 12.32 -8.51 11.39
N ALA A 134 12.60 -7.21 11.53
CA ALA A 134 11.85 -6.37 12.46
C ALA A 134 10.38 -6.16 12.03
N GLU A 135 10.14 -5.98 10.73
CA GLU A 135 8.80 -5.81 10.16
C GLU A 135 7.97 -7.09 10.27
N ILE A 136 8.61 -8.24 10.04
CA ILE A 136 8.00 -9.56 10.18
C ILE A 136 7.63 -9.84 11.64
N VAL A 137 8.54 -9.59 12.58
CA VAL A 137 8.26 -9.78 14.01
C VAL A 137 7.13 -8.85 14.46
N TRP A 138 7.10 -7.60 13.98
CA TRP A 138 5.98 -6.69 14.26
C TRP A 138 4.64 -7.21 13.70
N ALA A 139 4.65 -7.77 12.48
CA ALA A 139 3.47 -8.40 11.89
C ALA A 139 2.93 -9.58 12.72
N LEU A 140 3.83 -10.41 13.26
CA LEU A 140 3.45 -11.52 14.15
C LEU A 140 2.88 -11.02 15.49
N LEU A 141 3.48 -9.98 16.08
CA LEU A 141 3.05 -9.40 17.36
C LEU A 141 1.72 -8.65 17.29
N THR A 142 1.30 -8.21 16.10
CA THR A 142 0.05 -7.47 15.86
C THR A 142 -1.09 -8.34 15.29
N ASP A 143 -0.84 -9.64 15.06
CA ASP A 143 -1.84 -10.59 14.56
C ASP A 143 -2.98 -10.83 15.58
N LYS A 144 -4.15 -11.21 15.09
CA LYS A 144 -5.34 -11.50 15.93
C LYS A 144 -5.30 -12.90 16.56
N ARG A 145 -4.47 -13.81 16.02
CA ARG A 145 -4.34 -15.21 16.45
C ARG A 145 -3.29 -15.32 17.57
N ARG A 146 -3.72 -15.84 18.73
CA ARG A 146 -2.88 -15.93 19.93
C ARG A 146 -1.61 -16.76 19.72
N GLU A 147 -1.70 -17.86 18.97
CA GLU A 147 -0.59 -18.77 18.68
C GLU A 147 0.50 -18.10 17.83
N VAL A 148 0.10 -17.26 16.87
CA VAL A 148 1.00 -16.49 16.00
C VAL A 148 1.73 -15.41 16.80
N VAL A 149 1.01 -14.71 17.69
CA VAL A 149 1.60 -13.73 18.60
C VAL A 149 2.61 -14.40 19.54
N GLU A 150 2.29 -15.59 20.08
CA GLU A 150 3.19 -16.37 20.94
C GLU A 150 4.45 -16.82 20.19
N HIS A 151 4.31 -17.23 18.92
CA HIS A 151 5.44 -17.54 18.05
C HIS A 151 6.34 -16.31 17.80
N GLY A 152 5.76 -15.14 17.57
CA GLY A 152 6.50 -13.87 17.44
C GLY A 152 7.34 -13.54 18.67
N TYR A 153 6.81 -13.78 19.88
CA TYR A 153 7.58 -13.62 21.12
C TYR A 153 8.76 -14.60 21.22
N GLN A 154 8.55 -15.87 20.88
CA GLN A 154 9.61 -16.88 20.92
C GLN A 154 10.74 -16.54 19.94
N LEU A 155 10.39 -16.06 18.74
CA LEU A 155 11.34 -15.65 17.72
C LEU A 155 12.19 -14.44 18.18
N LEU A 156 11.55 -13.43 18.77
CA LEU A 156 12.23 -12.26 19.34
C LEU A 156 13.21 -12.65 20.45
N ASN A 157 12.79 -13.50 21.39
CA ASN A 157 13.62 -13.91 22.52
C ASN A 157 14.81 -14.77 22.09
N ARG A 158 14.59 -15.78 21.24
CA ARG A 158 15.64 -16.68 20.77
C ARG A 158 16.74 -15.93 20.02
N THR A 159 16.34 -14.98 19.18
CA THR A 159 17.28 -14.17 18.39
C THR A 159 18.12 -13.27 19.28
N TYR A 160 17.50 -12.60 20.25
CA TYR A 160 18.23 -11.76 21.20
C TYR A 160 19.20 -12.56 22.08
N GLU A 161 18.78 -13.73 22.58
CA GLU A 161 19.61 -14.59 23.44
C GLU A 161 20.83 -15.15 22.69
N SER A 162 20.71 -15.46 21.39
CA SER A 162 21.84 -15.91 20.56
C SER A 162 22.94 -14.86 20.36
N LEU A 163 22.65 -13.58 20.60
CA LEU A 163 23.59 -12.46 20.47
C LEU A 163 24.35 -12.15 21.78
N GLU A 164 23.93 -12.73 22.93
CA GLU A 164 24.53 -12.48 24.25
C GLU A 164 25.59 -13.50 24.70
N GLU A 165 25.92 -14.54 23.92
CA GLU A 165 26.96 -15.52 24.35
C GLU A 165 28.41 -14.98 24.19
N PRO A 166 29.21 -14.91 25.28
CA PRO A 166 30.64 -14.69 25.22
C PRO A 166 31.40 -16.02 25.15
N HIS A 167 32.31 -16.14 24.18
CA HIS A 167 33.38 -17.12 24.19
C HIS A 167 34.18 -17.07 25.50
N VAL A 168 34.17 -18.15 26.31
CA VAL A 168 35.19 -18.39 27.35
C VAL A 168 35.52 -19.89 27.51
N ASN A 169 36.79 -20.18 27.25
CA ASN A 169 37.68 -21.21 27.78
C ASN A 169 37.49 -22.69 27.46
N GLY A 170 38.50 -23.20 26.74
CA GLY A 170 38.98 -24.57 26.92
C GLY A 170 39.51 -24.79 28.33
N GLN A 171 39.25 -26.00 28.83
CA GLN A 171 40.07 -26.65 29.83
C GLN A 171 40.27 -28.10 29.41
N GLU A 172 41.52 -28.41 29.10
CA GLU A 172 42.07 -29.76 29.17
C GLU A 172 41.68 -30.41 30.49
N THR A 173 41.21 -31.65 30.44
CA THR A 173 41.21 -32.53 31.61
C THR A 173 42.02 -33.77 31.26
N LEU A 174 43.30 -33.71 31.63
CA LEU A 174 44.19 -34.85 31.76
C LEU A 174 43.58 -35.85 32.76
N LEU A 175 43.39 -37.08 32.33
CA LEU A 175 43.03 -38.22 33.19
C LEU A 175 44.23 -39.17 33.29
N ASN A 176 44.94 -39.04 34.41
CA ASN A 176 45.61 -40.04 35.23
C ASN A 176 46.02 -41.38 34.56
N THR A 177 47.33 -41.54 34.39
CA THR A 177 48.01 -42.84 34.43
C THR A 177 48.82 -42.95 35.73
N GLU A 178 48.30 -43.69 36.70
CA GLU A 178 49.10 -44.34 37.74
C GLU A 178 48.44 -45.67 38.07
N GLN A 179 49.21 -46.75 37.88
CA GLN A 179 49.24 -48.01 38.64
C GLN A 179 49.66 -49.14 37.70
N LEU A 180 50.85 -49.71 37.93
CA LEU A 180 51.06 -51.15 37.97
C LEU A 180 52.42 -51.46 38.61
N GLU A 181 52.32 -52.36 39.58
CA GLU A 181 53.27 -52.71 40.63
C GLU A 181 54.46 -53.55 40.15
N GLU A 182 55.58 -53.40 40.86
CA GLU A 182 56.71 -54.33 40.90
C GLU A 182 56.26 -55.71 41.39
N ILE A 183 56.69 -56.77 40.70
CA ILE A 183 56.77 -58.12 41.28
C ILE A 183 58.11 -58.75 40.88
N GLN A 184 59.02 -58.86 41.86
CA GLN A 184 60.14 -59.80 41.83
C GLN A 184 59.67 -61.21 42.19
N PRO A 185 60.36 -62.26 41.73
CA PRO A 185 60.43 -63.50 42.49
C PRO A 185 61.86 -63.89 42.83
N GLN A 186 62.07 -64.01 44.14
CA GLN A 186 63.20 -64.63 44.81
C GLN A 186 62.81 -66.09 45.08
N TYR A 187 63.66 -67.06 44.73
CA TYR A 187 63.58 -68.40 45.30
C TYR A 187 64.97 -68.85 45.78
N VAL A 188 65.04 -69.07 47.09
CA VAL A 188 66.11 -69.71 47.85
C VAL A 188 65.66 -71.14 48.12
N TYR A 189 66.57 -72.10 48.03
CA TYR A 189 66.46 -73.36 48.77
C TYR A 189 67.81 -73.65 49.43
N ASP A 190 67.82 -73.59 50.77
CA ASP A 190 68.86 -74.12 51.64
C ASP A 190 68.66 -75.64 51.81
N ALA A 191 69.75 -76.38 51.96
CA ALA A 191 70.10 -77.04 53.23
C ALA A 191 71.12 -78.18 53.03
N GLU A 192 72.30 -77.94 53.63
CA GLU A 192 73.02 -78.81 54.55
C GLU A 192 73.40 -80.26 54.18
N ASP A 193 74.72 -80.41 54.00
CA ASP A 193 75.65 -81.08 54.93
C ASP A 193 75.63 -82.62 55.05
N GLY A 194 76.84 -83.19 55.22
CA GLY A 194 77.00 -84.53 55.78
C GLY A 194 77.77 -85.57 54.96
N ARG A 195 79.10 -85.43 54.98
CA ARG A 195 80.09 -86.46 55.37
C ARG A 195 80.13 -87.86 54.70
N GLN A 196 81.38 -88.20 54.38
CA GLN A 196 82.15 -89.40 54.76
C GLN A 196 82.66 -90.32 53.64
N GLN A 197 83.97 -90.55 53.76
CA GLN A 197 84.85 -91.43 53.02
C GLN A 197 84.34 -92.88 52.99
N SER A 198 84.53 -93.55 51.85
CA SER A 198 84.89 -94.97 51.86
C SER A 198 85.58 -95.36 50.56
N ASP A 199 86.79 -95.91 50.68
CA ASP A 199 87.49 -96.62 49.63
C ASP A 199 86.59 -97.74 49.08
N ALA A 200 86.17 -97.58 47.82
CA ALA A 200 85.43 -98.56 47.05
C ALA A 200 86.29 -99.03 45.86
N PRO A 201 86.22 -100.31 45.46
CA PRO A 201 87.16 -100.93 44.55
C PRO A 201 87.06 -100.29 43.17
N VAL A 202 88.22 -100.12 42.51
CA VAL A 202 88.45 -99.44 41.22
C VAL A 202 87.52 -99.90 40.05
N SER A 203 86.68 -100.93 40.25
CA SER A 203 85.70 -101.41 39.27
C SER A 203 84.30 -100.78 39.37
N GLU A 204 83.86 -100.30 40.54
CA GLU A 204 82.54 -99.66 40.73
C GLU A 204 82.59 -98.17 40.38
N ILE A 205 83.73 -97.52 40.67
CA ILE A 205 84.04 -96.15 40.24
C ILE A 205 84.01 -96.06 38.71
N ALA A 206 84.59 -97.03 37.99
CA ALA A 206 84.60 -97.04 36.53
C ALA A 206 83.19 -97.16 35.90
N GLN A 207 82.28 -97.92 36.53
CA GLN A 207 80.89 -98.05 36.06
C GLN A 207 80.08 -96.77 36.34
N LEU A 208 80.27 -96.16 37.52
CA LEU A 208 79.67 -94.86 37.84
C LEU A 208 80.23 -93.73 36.97
N GLU A 209 81.52 -93.76 36.64
CA GLU A 209 82.16 -92.85 35.67
C GLU A 209 81.58 -93.01 34.27
N GLN A 210 81.31 -94.25 33.82
CA GLN A 210 80.66 -94.50 32.54
C GLN A 210 79.20 -94.05 32.53
N GLN A 211 78.44 -94.28 33.61
CA GLN A 211 77.06 -93.77 33.74
C GLN A 211 77.02 -92.25 33.81
N LEU A 212 77.98 -91.62 34.50
CA LEU A 212 78.15 -90.18 34.54
C LEU A 212 78.53 -89.63 33.15
N ALA A 213 79.36 -90.34 32.38
CA ALA A 213 79.71 -89.97 31.02
C ALA A 213 78.50 -90.07 30.07
N ASN A 214 77.70 -91.13 30.17
CA ASN A 214 76.46 -91.29 29.39
C ASN A 214 75.43 -90.21 29.78
N SER A 215 75.24 -89.96 31.08
CA SER A 215 74.33 -88.91 31.55
C SER A 215 74.79 -87.50 31.13
N LYS A 216 76.10 -87.25 31.09
CA LYS A 216 76.66 -86.00 30.52
C LYS A 216 76.45 -85.91 29.01
N ALA A 217 76.53 -87.02 28.29
CA ALA A 217 76.22 -87.07 26.85
C ALA A 217 74.72 -86.81 26.59
N ASP A 218 73.84 -87.39 27.40
CA ASP A 218 72.40 -87.15 27.33
C ASP A 218 72.07 -85.68 27.68
N TYR A 219 72.69 -85.13 28.72
CA TYR A 219 72.53 -83.72 29.11
C TYR A 219 72.99 -82.78 28.00
N THR A 220 74.15 -83.03 27.38
CA THR A 220 74.63 -82.22 26.25
C THR A 220 73.73 -82.34 25.02
N SER A 221 73.15 -83.51 24.76
CA SER A 221 72.15 -83.67 23.69
C SER A 221 70.84 -82.92 23.98
N LEU A 222 70.41 -82.91 25.24
CA LEU A 222 69.21 -82.21 25.69
C LEU A 222 69.42 -80.69 25.70
N GLU A 223 70.60 -80.22 26.10
CA GLU A 223 71.02 -78.82 26.03
C GLU A 223 71.02 -78.34 24.57
N GLN A 224 71.58 -79.11 23.64
CA GLN A 224 71.51 -78.81 22.21
C GLN A 224 70.07 -78.78 21.68
N SER A 225 69.18 -79.64 22.18
CA SER A 225 67.76 -79.61 21.81
C SER A 225 67.04 -78.40 22.40
N HIS A 226 67.39 -78.00 23.62
CA HIS A 226 66.85 -76.81 24.27
C HIS A 226 67.28 -75.55 23.52
N ASP A 227 68.56 -75.44 23.16
CA ASP A 227 69.09 -74.33 22.36
C ASP A 227 68.37 -74.20 21.00
N ARG A 228 68.09 -75.33 20.33
CA ARG A 228 67.32 -75.33 19.07
C ARG A 228 65.89 -74.84 19.27
N LEU A 229 65.21 -75.30 20.33
CA LEU A 229 63.85 -74.88 20.64
C LEU A 229 63.80 -73.40 21.03
N ASP A 230 64.80 -72.90 21.75
CA ASP A 230 64.90 -71.49 22.11
C ASP A 230 65.20 -70.61 20.89
N GLN A 231 66.05 -71.07 19.96
CA GLN A 231 66.22 -70.41 18.66
C GLN A 231 64.89 -70.36 17.88
N GLN A 232 64.16 -71.47 17.79
CA GLN A 232 62.86 -71.50 17.12
C GLN A 232 61.82 -70.61 17.79
N ARG A 233 61.78 -70.59 19.13
CA ARG A 233 60.90 -69.72 19.92
C ARG A 233 61.23 -68.26 19.68
N SER A 234 62.52 -67.89 19.66
CA SER A 234 62.95 -66.51 19.40
C SER A 234 62.56 -66.05 17.99
N PHE A 235 62.70 -66.91 16.98
CA PHE A 235 62.25 -66.64 15.62
C PHE A 235 60.73 -66.42 15.55
N LEU A 236 59.93 -67.32 16.12
CA LEU A 236 58.46 -67.20 16.13
C LEU A 236 57.97 -65.98 16.92
N LEU A 237 58.69 -65.56 17.96
CA LEU A 237 58.41 -64.32 18.68
C LEU A 237 58.70 -63.08 17.84
N GLN A 238 59.79 -63.10 17.06
CA GLN A 238 60.10 -62.02 16.12
C GLN A 238 59.06 -61.93 14.99
N GLU A 239 58.64 -63.05 14.43
CA GLU A 239 57.58 -63.13 13.42
C GLU A 239 56.24 -62.63 13.96
N ASN A 240 55.83 -63.06 15.16
CA ASN A 240 54.62 -62.55 15.81
C ASN A 240 54.68 -61.05 16.08
N ARG A 241 55.84 -60.50 16.45
CA ARG A 241 56.02 -59.04 16.58
C ARG A 241 55.82 -58.34 15.23
N GLY A 242 56.34 -58.91 14.14
CA GLY A 242 56.14 -58.41 12.78
C GLY A 242 54.66 -58.40 12.37
N LEU A 243 53.98 -59.54 12.52
CA LEU A 243 52.55 -59.66 12.21
C LEU A 243 51.68 -58.73 13.06
N LYS A 244 52.03 -58.53 14.34
CA LYS A 244 51.33 -57.57 15.20
C LYS A 244 51.50 -56.13 14.71
N SER A 245 52.72 -55.74 14.33
CA SER A 245 52.98 -54.42 13.75
C SER A 245 52.22 -54.21 12.44
N GLU A 246 52.08 -55.25 11.61
CA GLU A 246 51.32 -55.18 10.36
C GLU A 246 49.81 -55.07 10.61
N ALA A 247 49.29 -55.80 11.60
CA ALA A 247 47.90 -55.69 12.03
C ALA A 247 47.57 -54.29 12.59
N ASP A 248 48.48 -53.71 13.38
CA ASP A 248 48.34 -52.34 13.90
C ASP A 248 48.32 -51.31 12.76
N ALA A 249 49.21 -51.46 11.77
CA ALA A 249 49.23 -50.60 10.58
C ALA A 249 47.95 -50.73 9.73
N TYR A 250 47.40 -51.96 9.60
CA TYR A 250 46.12 -52.18 8.93
C TYR A 250 44.95 -51.52 9.69
N HIS A 251 44.97 -51.56 11.02
CA HIS A 251 43.97 -50.89 11.83
C HIS A 251 44.02 -49.36 11.67
N GLU A 252 45.22 -48.79 11.66
CA GLU A 252 45.43 -47.36 11.42
C GLU A 252 44.99 -46.93 10.02
N ASN A 253 45.33 -47.72 8.99
CA ASN A 253 44.86 -47.49 7.62
C ASN A 253 43.33 -47.55 7.50
N ASN A 254 42.68 -48.50 8.17
CA ASN A 254 41.21 -48.54 8.20
C ASN A 254 40.60 -47.35 8.91
N LYS A 255 41.22 -46.85 9.98
CA LYS A 255 40.78 -45.63 10.65
C LYS A 255 40.86 -44.43 9.70
N ARG A 256 41.97 -44.32 8.96
CA ARG A 256 42.17 -43.28 7.94
C ARG A 256 41.21 -43.42 6.75
N LEU A 257 40.88 -44.63 6.34
CA LEU A 257 39.89 -44.87 5.29
C LEU A 257 38.52 -44.34 5.71
N LYS A 258 38.09 -44.65 6.94
CA LYS A 258 36.81 -44.14 7.48
C LYS A 258 36.76 -42.62 7.55
N THR A 259 37.85 -41.95 7.93
CA THR A 259 37.90 -40.48 7.93
C THR A 259 37.82 -39.91 6.51
N LEU A 260 38.52 -40.53 5.56
CA LEU A 260 38.46 -40.12 4.15
C LEU A 260 37.09 -40.38 3.50
N GLU A 261 36.40 -41.45 3.89
CA GLU A 261 35.02 -41.73 3.45
C GLU A 261 34.05 -40.66 3.95
N GLU A 262 34.21 -40.24 5.21
CA GLU A 262 33.43 -39.16 5.80
C GLU A 262 33.70 -37.80 5.12
N GLU A 263 34.97 -37.47 4.89
CA GLU A 263 35.35 -36.27 4.14
C GLU A 263 34.77 -36.28 2.71
N ASN A 264 34.83 -37.43 2.02
CA ASN A 264 34.23 -37.56 0.68
C ASN A 264 32.70 -37.42 0.70
N ARG A 265 32.03 -37.88 1.76
CA ARG A 265 30.60 -37.68 1.94
C ARG A 265 30.27 -36.20 2.04
N ILE A 266 30.96 -35.47 2.92
CA ILE A 266 30.77 -34.03 3.12
C ILE A 266 31.04 -33.26 1.82
N LEU A 267 32.11 -33.60 1.10
CA LEU A 267 32.42 -32.97 -0.19
C LEU A 267 31.33 -33.19 -1.23
N ARG A 268 30.73 -34.39 -1.28
CA ARG A 268 29.60 -34.67 -2.20
C ARG A 268 28.36 -33.85 -1.83
N GLU A 269 28.08 -33.69 -0.55
CA GLU A 269 26.98 -32.83 -0.08
C GLU A 269 27.23 -31.35 -0.39
N GLN A 270 28.47 -30.88 -0.30
CA GLN A 270 28.85 -29.52 -0.71
C GLN A 270 28.69 -29.33 -2.23
N VAL A 271 29.13 -30.28 -3.05
CA VAL A 271 28.95 -30.23 -4.51
C VAL A 271 27.47 -30.23 -4.88
N ALA A 272 26.63 -31.02 -4.20
CA ALA A 272 25.18 -31.00 -4.44
C ALA A 272 24.58 -29.63 -4.13
N ARG A 273 24.95 -29.01 -3.01
CA ARG A 273 24.52 -27.64 -2.67
C ARG A 273 24.95 -26.62 -3.73
N TYR A 274 26.19 -26.68 -4.20
CA TYR A 274 26.65 -25.76 -5.25
C TYR A 274 25.91 -25.97 -6.57
N ILE A 275 25.52 -27.20 -6.92
CA ILE A 275 24.71 -27.46 -8.12
C ILE A 275 23.34 -26.80 -7.99
N ASP A 276 22.68 -26.94 -6.83
CA ASP A 276 21.39 -26.31 -6.57
C ASP A 276 21.49 -24.78 -6.61
N GLU A 277 22.49 -24.20 -5.95
CA GLU A 277 22.78 -22.75 -5.99
C GLU A 277 23.03 -22.24 -7.42
N THR A 278 23.76 -23.00 -8.24
CA THR A 278 23.97 -22.62 -9.65
C THR A 278 22.69 -22.67 -10.48
N SER A 279 21.76 -23.58 -10.16
CA SER A 279 20.45 -23.64 -10.81
C SER A 279 19.59 -22.44 -10.43
N GLU A 280 19.59 -22.03 -9.16
CA GLU A 280 18.89 -20.83 -8.69
C GLU A 280 19.46 -19.55 -9.33
N LEU A 281 20.79 -19.43 -9.40
CA LEU A 281 21.46 -18.32 -10.08
C LEU A 281 21.09 -18.25 -11.57
N GLN A 282 20.93 -19.40 -12.22
CA GLN A 282 20.52 -19.47 -13.62
C GLN A 282 19.07 -19.00 -13.81
N GLN A 283 18.15 -19.38 -12.91
CA GLN A 283 16.77 -18.89 -12.91
C GLN A 283 16.70 -17.37 -12.68
N LEU A 284 17.46 -16.85 -11.71
CA LEU A 284 17.54 -15.41 -11.46
C LEU A 284 18.15 -14.64 -12.65
N ALA A 285 19.10 -15.24 -13.36
CA ALA A 285 19.65 -14.64 -14.58
C ALA A 285 18.61 -14.56 -15.71
N GLU A 286 17.78 -15.61 -15.89
CA GLU A 286 16.68 -15.61 -16.85
C GLU A 286 15.61 -14.57 -16.50
N GLU A 287 15.23 -14.46 -15.22
CA GLU A 287 14.29 -13.44 -14.73
C GLU A 287 14.83 -12.02 -14.95
N ARG A 288 16.12 -11.79 -14.69
CA ARG A 288 16.77 -10.51 -14.95
C ARG A 288 16.71 -10.11 -16.42
N GLU A 289 16.92 -11.06 -17.35
CA GLU A 289 16.83 -10.76 -18.78
C GLU A 289 15.40 -10.40 -19.20
N LEU A 290 14.37 -11.06 -18.64
CA LEU A 290 12.97 -10.68 -18.86
C LEU A 290 12.68 -9.26 -18.35
N LEU A 291 13.14 -8.92 -17.14
CA LEU A 291 12.97 -7.58 -16.57
C LEU A 291 13.69 -6.50 -17.38
N ILE A 292 14.84 -6.80 -17.99
CA ILE A 292 15.54 -5.87 -18.88
C ILE A 292 14.69 -5.56 -20.13
N VAL A 293 14.04 -6.57 -20.71
CA VAL A 293 13.14 -6.38 -21.85
C VAL A 293 11.93 -5.52 -21.46
N GLU A 294 11.30 -5.82 -20.33
CA GLU A 294 10.15 -5.05 -19.83
C GLU A 294 10.51 -3.60 -19.53
N LYS A 295 11.67 -3.37 -18.88
CA LYS A 295 12.21 -2.03 -18.67
C LYS A 295 12.43 -1.28 -19.99
N GLY A 296 12.88 -1.96 -21.03
CA GLY A 296 13.02 -1.40 -22.37
C GLY A 296 11.69 -0.93 -22.96
N GLN A 297 10.65 -1.76 -22.86
CA GLN A 297 9.30 -1.42 -23.33
C GLN A 297 8.70 -0.24 -22.54
N LEU A 298 8.92 -0.20 -21.23
CA LEU A 298 8.48 0.92 -20.38
C LEU A 298 9.18 2.23 -20.74
N ALA A 299 10.49 2.18 -21.05
CA ALA A 299 11.23 3.35 -21.49
C ALA A 299 10.71 3.89 -22.84
N GLU A 300 10.31 3.01 -23.75
CA GLU A 300 9.69 3.41 -25.02
C GLU A 300 8.33 4.08 -24.80
N LYS A 301 7.46 3.49 -23.97
CA LYS A 301 6.18 4.11 -23.57
C LYS A 301 6.37 5.47 -22.88
N LEU A 302 7.40 5.62 -22.06
CA LEU A 302 7.72 6.90 -21.40
C LEU A 302 8.06 7.98 -22.43
N LYS A 303 8.82 7.62 -23.46
CA LYS A 303 9.17 8.54 -24.57
C LYS A 303 7.93 8.96 -25.36
N GLU A 304 6.99 8.05 -25.61
CA GLU A 304 5.70 8.39 -26.24
C GLU A 304 4.89 9.35 -25.36
N TYR A 305 4.85 9.10 -24.04
CA TYR A 305 4.18 9.98 -23.10
C TYR A 305 4.78 11.39 -23.07
N GLU A 306 6.11 11.51 -23.11
CA GLU A 306 6.80 12.80 -23.18
C GLU A 306 6.44 13.58 -24.46
N GLN A 307 6.32 12.90 -25.60
CA GLN A 307 5.88 13.54 -26.84
C GLN A 307 4.44 14.06 -26.72
N VAL A 308 3.53 13.26 -26.17
CA VAL A 308 2.14 13.67 -25.95
C VAL A 308 2.06 14.85 -24.98
N LYS A 309 2.87 14.84 -23.92
CA LYS A 309 2.97 15.94 -22.96
C LYS A 309 3.42 17.24 -23.64
N ALA A 310 4.45 17.17 -24.49
CA ALA A 310 4.92 18.33 -25.25
C ALA A 310 3.84 18.88 -26.19
N VAL A 311 3.12 17.99 -26.90
CA VAL A 311 1.98 18.39 -27.76
C VAL A 311 0.89 19.07 -26.93
N LYS A 312 0.55 18.52 -25.76
CA LYS A 312 -0.43 19.14 -24.85
C LYS A 312 0.00 20.54 -24.41
N GLU A 313 1.26 20.73 -24.06
CA GLU A 313 1.80 22.04 -23.68
C GLU A 313 1.68 23.05 -24.83
N THR A 314 2.02 22.65 -26.06
CA THR A 314 1.83 23.50 -27.25
C THR A 314 0.36 23.84 -27.49
N PHE A 315 -0.53 22.85 -27.42
CA PHE A 315 -1.96 23.05 -27.59
C PHE A 315 -2.54 23.99 -26.54
N THR A 316 -2.10 23.90 -25.28
CA THR A 316 -2.54 24.82 -24.23
C THR A 316 -2.04 26.26 -24.44
N ALA A 317 -0.87 26.44 -25.06
CA ALA A 317 -0.39 27.76 -25.43
C ALA A 317 -1.23 28.35 -26.58
N ASP A 318 -1.52 27.54 -27.60
CA ASP A 318 -2.37 27.95 -28.72
C ASP A 318 -3.79 28.31 -28.26
N LEU A 319 -4.36 27.54 -27.32
CA LEU A 319 -5.67 27.81 -26.76
C LEU A 319 -5.73 29.18 -26.06
N LYS A 320 -4.67 29.56 -25.32
CA LYS A 320 -4.59 30.89 -24.69
C LYS A 320 -4.55 32.02 -25.72
N LEU A 321 -3.83 31.83 -26.83
CA LEU A 321 -3.80 32.82 -27.91
C LEU A 321 -5.17 33.00 -28.55
N VAL A 322 -5.92 31.91 -28.73
CA VAL A 322 -7.30 31.96 -29.22
C VAL A 322 -8.23 32.66 -28.23
N GLU A 323 -8.09 32.37 -26.93
CA GLU A 323 -8.87 33.03 -25.87
C GLU A 323 -8.62 34.54 -25.81
N GLU A 324 -7.35 34.96 -25.93
CA GLU A 324 -6.99 36.38 -26.02
C GLU A 324 -7.57 37.06 -27.27
N ALA A 325 -7.59 36.36 -28.42
CA ALA A 325 -8.18 36.88 -29.64
C ALA A 325 -9.70 37.04 -29.52
N ILE A 326 -10.40 36.04 -28.95
CA ILE A 326 -11.85 36.09 -28.70
C ILE A 326 -12.19 37.25 -27.76
N TYR A 327 -11.42 37.43 -26.69
CA TYR A 327 -11.64 38.53 -25.75
C TYR A 327 -11.55 39.90 -26.45
N LYS A 328 -10.54 40.05 -27.33
CA LYS A 328 -10.36 41.28 -28.10
C LYS A 328 -11.51 41.53 -29.08
N GLU A 329 -11.91 40.52 -29.85
CA GLU A 329 -13.05 40.64 -30.77
C GLU A 329 -14.35 40.95 -30.03
N HIS A 330 -14.57 40.33 -28.87
CA HIS A 330 -15.75 40.60 -28.05
C HIS A 330 -15.80 42.07 -27.60
N GLN A 331 -14.66 42.61 -27.18
CA GLN A 331 -14.55 44.02 -26.80
C GLN A 331 -14.85 44.96 -27.99
N GLU A 332 -14.35 44.65 -29.18
CA GLU A 332 -14.66 45.41 -30.39
C GLU A 332 -16.16 45.36 -30.74
N LEU A 333 -16.80 44.20 -30.51
CA LEU A 333 -18.22 43.99 -30.75
C LEU A 333 -19.12 44.74 -29.74
N GLU A 334 -18.72 44.79 -28.46
CA GLU A 334 -19.38 45.62 -27.45
C GLU A 334 -19.31 47.11 -27.80
N ASP A 335 -18.14 47.58 -28.25
CA ASP A 335 -17.97 48.98 -28.67
C ASP A 335 -18.82 49.30 -29.90
N PHE A 336 -18.93 48.35 -30.84
CA PHE A 336 -19.84 48.46 -31.97
C PHE A 336 -21.31 48.51 -31.54
N GLN A 337 -21.72 47.66 -30.60
CA GLN A 337 -23.08 47.66 -30.06
C GLN A 337 -23.42 49.00 -29.38
N ARG A 338 -22.52 49.53 -28.53
CA ARG A 338 -22.70 50.86 -27.94
C ARG A 338 -22.85 51.95 -29.00
N SER A 339 -22.11 51.85 -30.10
CA SER A 339 -22.22 52.79 -31.22
C SER A 339 -23.57 52.71 -31.92
N LEU A 340 -24.11 51.50 -32.11
CA LEU A 340 -25.44 51.29 -32.66
C LEU A 340 -26.54 51.84 -31.73
N ASP A 341 -26.45 51.55 -30.43
CA ASP A 341 -27.43 52.04 -29.44
C ASP A 341 -27.49 53.57 -29.45
N ASN A 342 -26.32 54.23 -29.47
CA ASN A 342 -26.24 55.69 -29.61
C ASN A 342 -26.91 56.18 -30.91
N HIS A 343 -26.73 55.47 -32.04
CA HIS A 343 -27.40 55.83 -33.29
C HIS A 343 -28.92 55.65 -33.19
N PHE A 344 -29.40 54.58 -32.57
CA PHE A 344 -30.83 54.36 -32.34
C PHE A 344 -31.43 55.45 -31.45
N ASP A 345 -30.75 55.85 -30.37
CA ASP A 345 -31.19 56.95 -29.50
C ASP A 345 -31.31 58.27 -30.28
N THR A 346 -30.33 58.58 -31.14
CA THR A 346 -30.41 59.79 -31.99
C THR A 346 -31.56 59.73 -32.99
N LEU A 347 -31.79 58.56 -33.59
CA LEU A 347 -32.90 58.34 -34.52
C LEU A 347 -34.25 58.46 -33.81
N GLU A 348 -34.37 57.90 -32.60
CA GLU A 348 -35.57 57.99 -31.78
C GLU A 348 -35.84 59.44 -31.38
N SER A 349 -34.82 60.19 -30.96
CA SER A 349 -34.94 61.63 -30.67
C SER A 349 -35.41 62.44 -31.89
N CYS A 350 -34.84 62.15 -33.07
CA CYS A 350 -35.27 62.75 -34.33
C CYS A 350 -36.74 62.41 -34.64
N HIS A 351 -37.12 61.14 -34.47
CA HIS A 351 -38.48 60.66 -34.69
C HIS A 351 -39.47 61.28 -33.70
N GLN A 352 -39.12 61.41 -32.42
CA GLN A 352 -39.92 62.11 -31.41
C GLN A 352 -40.10 63.58 -31.77
N THR A 353 -39.06 64.25 -32.25
CA THR A 353 -39.12 65.64 -32.73
C THR A 353 -40.06 65.77 -33.93
N ALA A 354 -39.92 64.88 -34.93
CA ALA A 354 -40.78 64.85 -36.10
C ALA A 354 -42.24 64.55 -35.73
N ARG A 355 -42.47 63.64 -34.79
CA ARG A 355 -43.80 63.33 -34.26
C ARG A 355 -44.39 64.50 -33.47
N GLY A 356 -43.57 65.23 -32.72
CA GLY A 356 -43.95 66.48 -32.06
C GLY A 356 -44.39 67.54 -33.06
N ALA A 357 -43.62 67.75 -34.13
CA ALA A 357 -43.96 68.65 -35.22
C ALA A 357 -45.24 68.21 -35.95
N LEU A 358 -45.39 66.92 -36.24
CA LEU A 358 -46.61 66.36 -36.82
C LEU A 358 -47.81 66.53 -35.90
N ASN A 359 -47.66 66.35 -34.58
CA ASN A 359 -48.73 66.60 -33.62
C ASN A 359 -49.09 68.07 -33.54
N GLN A 360 -48.13 69.00 -33.63
CA GLN A 360 -48.41 70.42 -33.75
C GLN A 360 -49.17 70.72 -35.04
N ILE A 361 -48.72 70.20 -36.18
CA ILE A 361 -49.44 70.32 -37.46
C ILE A 361 -50.84 69.72 -37.33
N ARG A 362 -51.00 68.56 -36.69
CA ARG A 362 -52.28 67.88 -36.49
C ARG A 362 -53.19 68.60 -35.51
N GLN A 363 -52.65 69.29 -34.50
CA GLN A 363 -53.41 70.17 -33.60
C GLN A 363 -53.82 71.45 -34.33
N THR A 364 -52.96 71.99 -35.19
CA THR A 364 -53.27 73.16 -36.02
C THR A 364 -54.34 72.79 -37.05
N LEU A 365 -54.20 71.63 -37.69
CA LEU A 365 -55.21 71.03 -38.56
C LEU A 365 -56.48 70.73 -37.77
N ALA A 366 -56.43 70.12 -36.58
CA ALA A 366 -57.60 69.85 -35.75
C ALA A 366 -58.26 71.13 -35.25
N TYR A 367 -57.53 72.23 -35.07
CA TYR A 367 -58.12 73.54 -34.78
C TYR A 367 -58.86 74.10 -36.02
N LEU A 368 -58.35 73.82 -37.22
CA LEU A 368 -59.02 74.09 -38.49
C LEU A 368 -60.19 73.11 -38.75
N ASP A 369 -60.07 71.86 -38.29
CA ASP A 369 -61.01 70.74 -38.39
C ASP A 369 -62.04 70.73 -37.25
N THR A 370 -61.86 71.53 -36.19
CA THR A 370 -62.90 71.76 -35.17
C THR A 370 -64.09 72.58 -35.69
N GLN A 371 -64.10 72.88 -36.99
CA GLN A 371 -65.33 73.20 -37.70
C GLN A 371 -66.09 71.96 -38.22
N GLU A 372 -65.50 70.77 -38.27
CA GLU A 372 -66.14 69.54 -38.75
C GLU A 372 -65.73 68.29 -37.94
N LEU A 373 -66.68 67.83 -37.12
CA LEU A 373 -66.94 66.42 -36.78
C LEU A 373 -66.05 65.71 -35.73
N ASN A 374 -66.66 65.61 -34.53
CA ASN A 374 -66.49 64.52 -33.56
C ASN A 374 -66.52 63.12 -34.21
N ALA A 375 -65.60 62.22 -33.81
CA ALA A 375 -65.91 60.92 -33.20
C ALA A 375 -64.71 59.94 -33.19
N SER A 376 -64.45 59.37 -32.00
CA SER A 376 -63.96 57.99 -31.76
C SER A 376 -62.47 57.66 -31.93
N GLN A 377 -61.71 57.70 -30.82
CA GLN A 377 -60.58 56.78 -30.60
C GLN A 377 -60.60 56.25 -29.15
N ARG A 378 -60.67 54.93 -28.99
CA ARG A 378 -60.34 54.21 -27.74
C ARG A 378 -58.93 53.60 -27.88
N PRO A 379 -58.10 53.59 -26.82
CA PRO A 379 -56.81 52.89 -26.83
C PRO A 379 -56.98 51.38 -26.64
N TYR A 380 -56.07 50.62 -27.26
CA TYR A 380 -55.96 49.15 -27.23
C TYR A 380 -55.84 48.63 -25.79
N GLY A 381 -56.72 47.70 -25.39
CA GLY A 381 -56.58 46.91 -24.17
C GLY A 381 -55.97 45.56 -24.48
N MET A 382 -54.96 45.13 -23.73
CA MET A 382 -54.42 43.76 -23.77
C MET A 382 -55.52 42.76 -23.36
N THR A 383 -55.78 41.77 -24.20
CA THR A 383 -56.77 40.70 -23.96
C THR A 383 -56.12 39.43 -23.41
N SER A 384 -56.94 38.64 -22.70
CA SER A 384 -56.61 37.42 -21.97
C SER A 384 -56.35 36.16 -22.85
N GLU A 385 -55.70 36.29 -24.01
CA GLU A 385 -55.66 35.20 -25.02
C GLU A 385 -54.29 34.55 -25.24
N GLN A 386 -53.28 34.84 -24.42
CA GLN A 386 -51.98 34.16 -24.55
C GLN A 386 -52.02 32.77 -23.88
N PRO A 387 -51.54 31.70 -24.53
CA PRO A 387 -51.54 30.36 -23.96
C PRO A 387 -50.65 30.29 -22.73
N ARG A 388 -51.12 29.60 -21.69
CA ARG A 388 -50.40 29.43 -20.43
C ARG A 388 -49.40 28.29 -20.53
N VAL A 389 -48.13 28.58 -20.29
CA VAL A 389 -47.01 27.66 -20.51
C VAL A 389 -46.37 27.28 -19.20
N GLY A 390 -46.12 25.99 -19.00
CA GLY A 390 -45.26 25.47 -17.94
C GLY A 390 -44.01 24.86 -18.54
N VAL A 391 -42.85 25.25 -18.04
CA VAL A 391 -41.53 24.76 -18.49
C VAL A 391 -40.96 23.83 -17.42
N PHE A 392 -40.53 22.64 -17.80
CA PHE A 392 -39.98 21.62 -16.91
C PHE A 392 -38.65 21.13 -17.48
N VAL A 393 -37.55 21.47 -16.82
CA VAL A 393 -36.20 21.25 -17.34
C VAL A 393 -35.45 20.22 -16.52
N ASP A 394 -35.10 19.10 -17.16
CA ASP A 394 -34.17 18.14 -16.59
C ASP A 394 -32.73 18.62 -16.84
N VAL A 395 -32.15 19.29 -15.85
CA VAL A 395 -30.82 19.88 -15.98
C VAL A 395 -29.74 18.81 -16.14
N GLN A 396 -29.92 17.61 -15.58
CA GLN A 396 -28.94 16.55 -15.73
C GLN A 396 -28.94 16.00 -17.16
N ASN A 397 -30.11 15.64 -17.68
CA ASN A 397 -30.22 15.11 -19.05
C ASN A 397 -29.65 16.11 -20.06
N MET A 398 -30.00 17.39 -19.90
CA MET A 398 -29.52 18.50 -20.73
C MET A 398 -28.00 18.73 -20.60
N PHE A 399 -27.45 18.65 -19.39
CA PHE A 399 -26.02 18.83 -19.16
C PHE A 399 -25.18 17.72 -19.77
N TYR A 400 -25.59 16.46 -19.59
CA TYR A 400 -24.86 15.33 -20.17
C TYR A 400 -24.92 15.36 -21.70
N ALA A 401 -26.07 15.68 -22.29
CA ALA A 401 -26.23 15.82 -23.74
C ALA A 401 -25.33 16.93 -24.32
N ALA A 402 -25.27 18.09 -23.66
CA ALA A 402 -24.42 19.20 -24.10
C ALA A 402 -22.93 18.87 -23.99
N LYS A 403 -22.53 18.22 -22.87
CA LYS A 403 -21.13 17.88 -22.59
C LYS A 403 -20.59 16.79 -23.51
N ASP A 404 -21.37 15.74 -23.76
CA ASP A 404 -20.93 14.56 -24.51
C ASP A 404 -20.59 14.91 -25.97
N ARG A 405 -21.44 15.68 -26.65
CA ARG A 405 -21.26 15.98 -28.08
C ARG A 405 -20.57 17.30 -28.37
N PHE A 406 -20.82 18.34 -27.56
CA PHE A 406 -20.34 19.69 -27.86
C PHE A 406 -19.25 20.19 -26.90
N GLY A 407 -19.08 19.54 -25.74
CA GLY A 407 -18.17 20.02 -24.70
C GLY A 407 -18.54 21.39 -24.11
N ARG A 408 -19.76 21.86 -24.37
CA ARG A 408 -20.29 23.19 -23.99
C ARG A 408 -21.44 23.05 -22.99
N ARG A 409 -21.94 24.18 -22.47
CA ARG A 409 -23.08 24.21 -21.54
C ARG A 409 -24.30 24.83 -22.22
N VAL A 410 -25.50 24.47 -21.76
CA VAL A 410 -26.75 25.09 -22.22
C VAL A 410 -26.89 26.46 -21.57
N ASP A 411 -27.22 27.47 -22.38
CA ASP A 411 -27.61 28.80 -21.93
C ASP A 411 -29.09 28.78 -21.52
N TYR A 412 -29.35 28.50 -20.25
CA TYR A 412 -30.71 28.38 -19.72
C TYR A 412 -31.51 29.69 -19.75
N ILE A 413 -30.83 30.84 -19.82
CA ILE A 413 -31.48 32.16 -19.93
C ILE A 413 -32.09 32.29 -21.32
N LYS A 414 -31.25 32.13 -22.36
CA LYS A 414 -31.72 32.15 -23.76
C LYS A 414 -32.71 31.03 -24.05
N LEU A 415 -32.51 29.86 -23.46
CA LEU A 415 -33.42 28.73 -23.59
C LEU A 415 -34.83 29.14 -23.12
N LEU A 416 -34.96 29.73 -21.94
CA LEU A 416 -36.27 30.13 -21.39
C LEU A 416 -36.95 31.16 -22.29
N ASP A 417 -36.24 32.20 -22.69
CA ASP A 417 -36.77 33.27 -23.52
C ASP A 417 -37.25 32.75 -24.88
N LEU A 418 -36.47 31.87 -25.51
CA LEU A 418 -36.79 31.30 -26.82
C LEU A 418 -37.99 30.35 -26.74
N ILE A 419 -38.00 29.42 -25.77
CA ILE A 419 -39.05 28.42 -25.67
C ILE A 419 -40.35 29.02 -25.14
N VAL A 420 -40.33 30.07 -24.33
CA VAL A 420 -41.57 30.72 -23.90
C VAL A 420 -42.10 31.64 -25.00
N GLY A 421 -41.23 32.46 -25.59
CA GLY A 421 -41.61 33.44 -26.61
C GLY A 421 -42.72 34.39 -26.12
N PRO A 422 -43.73 34.72 -26.95
CA PRO A 422 -44.78 35.68 -26.59
C PRO A 422 -45.90 35.08 -25.70
N ARG A 423 -45.67 33.92 -25.08
CA ARG A 423 -46.68 33.15 -24.33
C ARG A 423 -46.64 33.51 -22.84
N TYR A 424 -47.70 33.17 -22.11
CA TYR A 424 -47.77 33.47 -20.69
C TYR A 424 -47.09 32.38 -19.86
N LEU A 425 -45.88 32.65 -19.35
CA LEU A 425 -45.16 31.73 -18.47
C LEU A 425 -45.85 31.63 -17.10
N MET A 426 -46.43 30.47 -16.80
CA MET A 426 -47.00 30.17 -15.48
C MET A 426 -45.93 29.75 -14.49
N VAL A 427 -45.01 28.87 -14.93
CA VAL A 427 -43.94 28.34 -14.11
C VAL A 427 -42.79 27.85 -14.99
N ALA A 428 -41.57 27.96 -14.49
CA ALA A 428 -40.40 27.28 -15.04
C ALA A 428 -39.70 26.53 -13.90
N TYR A 429 -39.72 25.20 -13.92
CA TYR A 429 -38.99 24.38 -12.97
C TYR A 429 -37.68 23.87 -13.56
N ALA A 430 -36.60 24.03 -12.79
CA ALA A 430 -35.30 23.45 -13.10
C ALA A 430 -34.96 22.38 -12.07
N TYR A 431 -34.88 21.14 -12.53
CA TYR A 431 -34.62 19.96 -11.70
C TYR A 431 -33.13 19.66 -11.70
N VAL A 432 -32.49 19.87 -10.55
CA VAL A 432 -31.03 19.76 -10.40
C VAL A 432 -30.69 18.67 -9.40
N VAL A 433 -29.64 17.91 -9.70
CA VAL A 433 -29.10 16.91 -8.79
C VAL A 433 -27.76 17.41 -8.27
N GLN A 434 -27.65 17.53 -6.95
CA GLN A 434 -26.46 18.05 -6.29
C GLN A 434 -25.51 16.90 -5.95
N ILE A 435 -24.25 17.10 -6.27
CA ILE A 435 -23.14 16.22 -5.93
C ILE A 435 -22.40 16.90 -4.78
N PRO A 436 -22.25 16.28 -3.59
CA PRO A 436 -21.67 16.94 -2.41
C PRO A 436 -20.29 17.57 -2.65
N GLU A 437 -19.51 16.99 -3.55
CA GLU A 437 -18.15 17.41 -3.89
C GLU A 437 -18.09 18.60 -4.87
N ILE A 438 -19.20 18.97 -5.52
CA ILE A 438 -19.23 20.02 -6.55
C ILE A 438 -20.06 21.22 -6.05
N ASN A 439 -19.40 22.37 -5.89
CA ASN A 439 -20.10 23.62 -5.57
C ASN A 439 -20.85 24.15 -6.80
N GLN A 440 -22.18 23.98 -6.82
CA GLN A 440 -23.07 24.46 -7.87
C GLN A 440 -23.82 25.75 -7.49
N SER A 441 -23.52 26.37 -6.34
CA SER A 441 -24.30 27.49 -5.78
C SER A 441 -24.47 28.67 -6.76
N SER A 442 -23.40 29.09 -7.44
CA SER A 442 -23.46 30.19 -8.42
C SER A 442 -24.37 29.89 -9.61
N PHE A 443 -24.40 28.63 -10.06
CA PHE A 443 -25.28 28.21 -11.16
C PHE A 443 -26.75 28.20 -10.72
N LEU A 444 -27.03 27.71 -9.53
CA LEU A 444 -28.38 27.73 -8.96
C LEU A 444 -28.87 29.18 -8.80
N SER A 445 -28.06 30.07 -8.22
CA SER A 445 -28.43 31.47 -8.07
C SER A 445 -28.68 32.16 -9.42
N LEU A 446 -27.94 31.79 -10.48
CA LEU A 446 -28.19 32.30 -11.83
C LEU A 446 -29.54 31.85 -12.37
N LEU A 447 -29.91 30.57 -12.22
CA LEU A 447 -31.20 30.08 -12.67
C LEU A 447 -32.37 30.74 -11.92
N GLU A 448 -32.27 30.86 -10.60
CA GLU A 448 -33.28 31.54 -9.77
C GLU A 448 -33.46 33.01 -10.16
N HIS A 449 -32.36 33.73 -10.38
CA HIS A 449 -32.42 35.14 -10.77
C HIS A 449 -33.07 35.34 -12.15
N ASN A 450 -32.99 34.33 -13.02
CA ASN A 450 -33.54 34.35 -14.38
C ASN A 450 -34.88 33.62 -14.51
N GLY A 451 -35.64 33.50 -13.42
CA GLY A 451 -37.06 33.10 -13.46
C GLY A 451 -37.34 31.60 -13.32
N TYR A 452 -36.32 30.76 -13.10
CA TYR A 452 -36.53 29.35 -12.77
C TYR A 452 -36.78 29.17 -11.27
N THR A 453 -37.70 28.27 -10.95
CA THR A 453 -37.84 27.72 -9.60
C THR A 453 -37.06 26.42 -9.51
N ILE A 454 -36.09 26.36 -8.60
CA ILE A 454 -35.17 25.22 -8.49
C ILE A 454 -35.76 24.12 -7.62
N LYS A 455 -35.62 22.88 -8.09
CA LYS A 455 -35.90 21.66 -7.35
C LYS A 455 -34.60 20.87 -7.25
N SER A 456 -33.99 20.82 -6.07
CA SER A 456 -32.72 20.13 -5.86
C SER A 456 -32.89 18.79 -5.12
N LYS A 457 -32.09 17.79 -5.51
CA LYS A 457 -32.04 16.46 -4.88
C LYS A 457 -30.59 16.03 -4.74
N ASP A 458 -30.21 15.50 -3.59
CA ASP A 458 -28.85 15.02 -3.37
C ASP A 458 -28.63 13.68 -4.08
N LEU A 459 -27.51 13.55 -4.80
CA LEU A 459 -27.10 12.28 -5.39
C LEU A 459 -26.80 11.28 -4.28
N ARG A 460 -27.56 10.17 -4.24
CA ARG A 460 -27.30 9.09 -3.28
C ARG A 460 -26.60 7.94 -3.99
N LEU A 461 -25.35 7.70 -3.61
CA LEU A 461 -24.59 6.50 -3.98
C LEU A 461 -24.98 5.36 -3.04
N ARG A 462 -25.45 4.24 -3.58
CA ARG A 462 -25.66 3.01 -2.81
C ARG A 462 -24.37 2.21 -2.75
N GLY A 463 -24.27 1.34 -1.72
CA GLY A 463 -23.14 0.42 -1.54
C GLY A 463 -23.00 -0.65 -2.65
N ASP A 464 -23.95 -0.72 -3.59
CA ASP A 464 -23.89 -1.55 -4.80
C ASP A 464 -23.34 -0.80 -6.03
N GLY A 465 -22.92 0.46 -5.87
CA GLY A 465 -22.41 1.31 -6.96
C GLY A 465 -23.49 1.93 -7.85
N SER A 466 -24.78 1.66 -7.60
CA SER A 466 -25.87 2.32 -8.32
C SER A 466 -26.10 3.73 -7.79
N ALA A 467 -26.04 4.72 -8.68
CA ALA A 467 -26.40 6.08 -8.37
C ALA A 467 -27.92 6.24 -8.53
N LYS A 468 -28.63 6.56 -7.43
CA LYS A 468 -30.04 6.94 -7.51
C LYS A 468 -30.15 8.45 -7.41
N GLY A 469 -30.38 9.10 -8.54
CA GLY A 469 -30.32 10.56 -8.66
C GLY A 469 -31.36 11.19 -9.58
N ASP A 470 -32.02 10.45 -10.48
CA ASP A 470 -32.94 11.01 -11.47
C ASP A 470 -34.12 11.80 -10.86
N TRP A 471 -34.66 12.69 -11.70
CA TRP A 471 -35.83 13.51 -11.38
C TRP A 471 -37.10 13.06 -12.08
N ASP A 472 -37.07 11.98 -12.87
CA ASP A 472 -38.14 11.59 -13.80
C ASP A 472 -39.51 11.48 -13.12
N VAL A 473 -39.56 10.79 -11.98
CA VAL A 473 -40.79 10.65 -11.20
C VAL A 473 -41.25 12.01 -10.64
N GLY A 474 -40.32 12.83 -10.16
CA GLY A 474 -40.65 14.15 -9.60
C GLY A 474 -41.18 15.10 -10.68
N ILE A 475 -40.53 15.12 -11.85
CA ILE A 475 -40.96 15.87 -13.03
C ILE A 475 -42.37 15.43 -13.43
N ALA A 476 -42.60 14.12 -13.58
CA ALA A 476 -43.91 13.59 -13.98
C ALA A 476 -45.02 13.98 -12.98
N VAL A 477 -44.75 13.88 -11.67
CA VAL A 477 -45.72 14.27 -10.63
C VAL A 477 -46.03 15.77 -10.69
N ASP A 478 -45.02 16.62 -10.79
CA ASP A 478 -45.20 18.08 -10.85
C ASP A 478 -45.98 18.47 -12.11
N VAL A 479 -45.62 17.94 -13.28
CA VAL A 479 -46.34 18.19 -14.54
C VAL A 479 -47.81 17.81 -14.41
N VAL A 480 -48.11 16.58 -13.98
CA VAL A 480 -49.49 16.08 -13.84
C VAL A 480 -50.29 16.94 -12.86
N SER A 481 -49.68 17.37 -11.76
CA SER A 481 -50.33 18.23 -10.77
C SER A 481 -50.74 19.60 -11.33
N MET A 482 -50.04 20.07 -12.38
CA MET A 482 -50.24 21.38 -12.98
C MET A 482 -51.05 21.35 -14.28
N LEU A 483 -51.40 20.19 -14.84
CA LEU A 483 -52.12 20.12 -16.12
C LEU A 483 -53.43 20.91 -16.13
N GLY A 484 -54.10 21.07 -14.99
CA GLY A 484 -55.32 21.87 -14.89
C GLY A 484 -55.11 23.38 -15.13
N SER A 485 -53.92 23.90 -14.88
CA SER A 485 -53.58 25.33 -15.00
C SER A 485 -52.74 25.67 -16.23
N LEU A 486 -52.25 24.67 -16.96
CA LEU A 486 -51.42 24.82 -18.15
C LEU A 486 -52.23 24.55 -19.42
N ASP A 487 -51.87 25.22 -20.51
CA ASP A 487 -52.36 24.93 -21.86
C ASP A 487 -51.27 24.23 -22.69
N VAL A 488 -50.00 24.58 -22.42
CA VAL A 488 -48.81 23.98 -23.04
C VAL A 488 -47.83 23.54 -21.95
N VAL A 489 -47.34 22.31 -22.05
CA VAL A 489 -46.24 21.78 -21.25
C VAL A 489 -45.01 21.70 -22.14
N ILE A 490 -43.94 22.40 -21.75
CA ILE A 490 -42.64 22.32 -22.39
C ILE A 490 -41.74 21.44 -21.53
N LEU A 491 -41.37 20.28 -22.04
CA LEU A 491 -40.44 19.35 -21.40
C LEU A 491 -39.07 19.50 -22.04
N ALA A 492 -38.11 20.03 -21.28
CA ALA A 492 -36.72 20.09 -21.71
C ALA A 492 -35.95 18.86 -21.20
N SER A 493 -36.13 17.73 -21.88
CA SER A 493 -35.42 16.47 -21.67
C SER A 493 -35.50 15.61 -22.92
N GLY A 494 -34.46 14.84 -23.19
CA GLY A 494 -34.41 13.85 -24.27
C GLY A 494 -34.85 12.44 -23.84
N ASP A 495 -35.18 12.24 -22.57
CA ASP A 495 -35.39 10.90 -22.00
C ASP A 495 -36.70 10.23 -22.48
N GLY A 496 -36.56 9.03 -23.05
CA GLY A 496 -37.69 8.23 -23.51
C GLY A 496 -38.65 7.80 -22.40
N ASP A 497 -38.20 7.79 -21.14
CA ASP A 497 -39.05 7.43 -19.99
C ASP A 497 -40.19 8.43 -19.76
N PHE A 498 -40.14 9.62 -20.38
CA PHE A 498 -41.24 10.58 -20.39
C PHE A 498 -42.33 10.30 -21.45
N CYS A 499 -42.20 9.28 -22.29
CA CYS A 499 -43.23 8.96 -23.30
C CYS A 499 -44.64 8.76 -22.67
N PRO A 500 -44.81 7.98 -21.58
CA PRO A 500 -46.12 7.84 -20.94
C PRO A 500 -46.67 9.16 -20.38
N LEU A 501 -45.78 10.06 -19.91
CA LEU A 501 -46.18 11.39 -19.46
C LEU A 501 -46.68 12.22 -20.64
N ALA A 502 -45.96 12.22 -21.76
CA ALA A 502 -46.36 12.94 -22.97
C ALA A 502 -47.71 12.45 -23.50
N GLU A 503 -47.96 11.14 -23.51
CA GLU A 503 -49.27 10.58 -23.88
C GLU A 503 -50.38 11.06 -22.92
N LEU A 504 -50.13 11.06 -21.61
CA LEU A 504 -51.10 11.53 -20.62
C LEU A 504 -51.43 13.02 -20.79
N ILE A 505 -50.44 13.87 -21.08
CA ILE A 505 -50.65 15.29 -21.36
C ILE A 505 -51.61 15.46 -22.53
N LYS A 506 -51.39 14.71 -23.61
CA LYS A 506 -52.26 14.75 -24.81
C LYS A 506 -53.66 14.22 -24.53
N GLN A 507 -53.80 13.17 -23.71
CA GLN A 507 -55.11 12.65 -23.29
C GLN A 507 -55.91 13.67 -22.47
N GLN A 508 -55.28 14.67 -21.86
CA GLN A 508 -55.92 15.77 -21.14
C GLN A 508 -56.16 17.02 -22.02
N ASP A 509 -56.11 16.86 -23.36
CA ASP A 509 -56.26 17.92 -24.35
C ASP A 509 -55.27 19.09 -24.15
N LYS A 510 -54.05 18.77 -23.68
CA LYS A 510 -52.95 19.73 -23.51
C LYS A 510 -51.87 19.50 -24.56
N ARG A 511 -51.18 20.57 -24.93
CA ARG A 511 -50.07 20.50 -25.88
C ARG A 511 -48.79 20.11 -25.14
N VAL A 512 -48.05 19.15 -25.69
CA VAL A 512 -46.70 18.79 -25.21
C VAL A 512 -45.64 19.20 -26.24
N GLU A 513 -44.70 20.02 -25.82
CA GLU A 513 -43.55 20.44 -26.61
C GLU A 513 -42.28 19.88 -25.97
N VAL A 514 -41.42 19.26 -26.75
CA VAL A 514 -40.15 18.68 -26.25
C VAL A 514 -38.99 19.51 -26.78
N VAL A 515 -38.09 19.91 -25.89
CA VAL A 515 -36.91 20.72 -26.22
C VAL A 515 -35.68 19.95 -25.77
N ALA A 516 -34.92 19.39 -26.71
CA ALA A 516 -33.75 18.60 -26.37
C ALA A 516 -32.77 18.53 -27.53
N PHE A 517 -31.59 17.98 -27.28
CA PHE A 517 -30.64 17.72 -28.34
C PHE A 517 -31.12 16.54 -29.20
N GLU A 518 -31.24 16.77 -30.50
CA GLU A 518 -31.77 15.77 -31.46
C GLU A 518 -31.07 14.41 -31.36
N HIS A 519 -29.76 14.41 -31.14
CA HIS A 519 -28.94 13.20 -31.04
C HIS A 519 -29.09 12.42 -29.73
N ASN A 520 -29.60 13.06 -28.67
CA ASN A 520 -29.76 12.48 -27.34
C ASN A 520 -31.24 12.46 -26.92
N THR A 521 -32.15 12.40 -27.91
CA THR A 521 -33.59 12.36 -27.67
C THR A 521 -34.17 11.06 -28.22
N SER A 522 -34.97 10.36 -27.42
CA SER A 522 -35.71 9.17 -27.87
C SER A 522 -36.60 9.48 -29.09
N MET A 523 -36.52 8.63 -30.11
CA MET A 523 -37.36 8.74 -31.31
C MET A 523 -38.85 8.66 -30.98
N ASP A 524 -39.22 7.82 -30.02
CA ASP A 524 -40.62 7.66 -29.60
C ASP A 524 -41.14 8.96 -28.95
N LEU A 525 -40.31 9.61 -28.13
CA LEU A 525 -40.67 10.87 -27.49
C LEU A 525 -40.85 11.99 -28.53
N GLN A 526 -39.96 12.06 -29.54
CA GLN A 526 -40.09 13.02 -30.64
C GLN A 526 -41.39 12.82 -31.43
N GLN A 527 -41.82 11.57 -31.63
CA GLN A 527 -43.04 11.25 -32.36
C GLN A 527 -44.31 11.54 -31.56
N ILE A 528 -44.28 11.34 -30.24
CA ILE A 528 -45.42 11.61 -29.36
C ILE A 528 -45.60 13.11 -29.16
N ALA A 529 -44.51 13.88 -29.07
CA ALA A 529 -44.53 15.32 -28.90
C ALA A 529 -45.35 16.02 -30.00
N ASP A 530 -46.12 17.06 -29.63
CA ASP A 530 -46.83 17.87 -30.64
C ASP A 530 -45.87 18.78 -31.41
N GLN A 531 -44.74 19.14 -30.78
CA GLN A 531 -43.64 19.82 -31.44
C GLN A 531 -42.32 19.46 -30.75
N PHE A 532 -41.32 19.12 -31.55
CA PHE A 532 -39.95 18.94 -31.11
C PHE A 532 -39.11 20.15 -31.52
N PHE A 533 -38.39 20.74 -30.57
CA PHE A 533 -37.47 21.84 -30.77
C PHE A 533 -36.03 21.34 -30.53
N PRO A 534 -35.26 21.08 -31.61
CA PRO A 534 -33.88 20.67 -31.46
C PRO A 534 -33.04 21.82 -30.89
N ILE A 535 -32.18 21.50 -29.93
CA ILE A 535 -31.22 22.46 -29.38
C ILE A 535 -29.99 22.52 -30.30
N GLY A 536 -29.78 23.69 -30.90
CA GLY A 536 -28.63 24.00 -31.73
C GLY A 536 -27.52 24.77 -30.98
N ASP A 537 -26.47 25.11 -31.73
CA ASP A 537 -25.29 25.82 -31.22
C ASP A 537 -25.61 27.21 -30.63
N GLU A 538 -26.72 27.82 -31.06
CA GLU A 538 -27.21 29.13 -30.61
C GLU A 538 -27.64 29.17 -29.15
N LEU A 539 -27.98 28.01 -28.58
CA LEU A 539 -28.36 27.84 -27.17
C LEU A 539 -27.22 27.30 -26.30
N LEU A 540 -26.00 27.23 -26.85
CA LEU A 540 -24.82 26.78 -26.13
C LEU A 540 -23.92 27.96 -25.78
N ILE A 541 -23.32 27.91 -24.60
CA ILE A 541 -22.28 28.81 -24.09
C ILE A 541 -21.01 28.02 -23.82
#